data_AF-A0A8H4AQ71-F1
#
_entry.id   AF-A0A8H4AQ71-F1
#
_cell.length_a   1.000
_cell.length_b   1.000
_cell.length_c   1.000
_cell.angle_alpha   90.00
_cell.angle_beta   90.00
_cell.angle_gamma   90.00
#
_symmetry.space_group_name_H-M   'P 1'
#
loop_
_entity.id
_entity.type
_entity.pdbx_description
1 polymer ?
#
loop_
_entity_poly.entity_id
_entity_poly.type
_entity_poly.pdbx_seq_one_letter_code
_entity_poly.pdbx_strand_id
1 'polypeptide(L)'
;MSSLTLFNSLGSMPVLVLTAVFLFVCPLIFMGIVTMWMLLKQKISDELSTCVTKIKHEIADDLSAHGTKIANELDAKNNTTITAKIKRILTDVYKKLTAEINTKISNELSTRLSEINTELNDKLTAEIKKINLRDASYASEAQKLFNDMATRINNIEEACYNNFALVNASIEALQNGLIQHYAITRRNQPIEADQQSVSNYSEASNRSHISSSGSSSGSSSGSGQLTFTGISLTVWNQFKQIFDRIKTEKNFTLEEMCLMVAMEIRELGGNIKKTTVQGFYERNIKKKDGYISTLDQIGLWVDSKNNDSLADNTE
;
A
#
# COMPACT_ATOMS: atom_id res chain seq x y z
N MET A 1 -80.71 129.12 -11.35
CA MET A 1 -82.00 129.29 -12.05
C MET A 1 -82.34 127.93 -12.64
N SER A 2 -83.05 127.08 -11.91
CA SER A 2 -84.52 127.04 -11.78
C SER A 2 -85.22 126.59 -13.07
N SER A 3 -85.71 125.35 -13.05
CA SER A 3 -87.04 124.88 -13.50
C SER A 3 -86.94 123.36 -13.65
N LEU A 4 -87.45 122.51 -12.76
CA LEU A 4 -88.85 122.32 -12.38
C LEU A 4 -89.75 122.14 -13.61
N THR A 5 -90.10 120.89 -13.93
CA THR A 5 -91.40 120.55 -14.52
C THR A 5 -91.80 119.15 -14.09
N LEU A 6 -92.82 119.15 -13.24
CA LEU A 6 -93.67 118.03 -12.83
C LEU A 6 -94.43 117.49 -14.06
N PHE A 7 -94.38 116.17 -14.28
CA PHE A 7 -95.46 115.44 -14.94
C PHE A 7 -95.87 114.28 -14.06
N ASN A 8 -97.06 114.43 -13.48
CA ASN A 8 -97.79 113.38 -12.80
C ASN A 8 -98.73 112.69 -13.80
N SER A 9 -98.79 111.37 -13.67
CA SER A 9 -100.02 110.57 -13.57
C SER A 9 -101.02 110.60 -14.73
N LEU A 10 -101.02 109.55 -15.56
CA LEU A 10 -102.19 108.68 -15.83
C LEU A 10 -101.76 107.51 -16.74
N GLY A 11 -101.95 106.26 -16.28
CA GLY A 11 -101.98 105.07 -17.15
C GLY A 11 -100.71 104.21 -17.30
N SER A 12 -99.75 104.26 -16.38
CA SER A 12 -98.47 103.50 -16.48
C SER A 12 -98.50 102.04 -15.95
N MET A 13 -99.68 101.45 -15.78
CA MET A 13 -99.82 100.08 -15.26
C MET A 13 -99.24 98.92 -16.10
N PRO A 14 -98.89 99.03 -17.40
CA PRO A 14 -98.17 97.95 -18.06
C PRO A 14 -96.71 97.82 -17.61
N VAL A 15 -96.05 98.93 -17.25
CA VAL A 15 -94.59 98.95 -16.97
C VAL A 15 -94.26 98.36 -15.59
N LEU A 16 -95.06 98.65 -14.56
CA LEU A 16 -94.88 98.09 -13.22
C LEU A 16 -95.17 96.58 -13.17
N VAL A 17 -96.20 96.12 -13.88
CA VAL A 17 -96.52 94.68 -13.99
C VAL A 17 -95.46 93.94 -14.81
N LEU A 18 -94.99 94.51 -15.93
CA LEU A 18 -93.90 93.93 -16.71
C LEU A 18 -92.58 93.86 -15.92
N THR A 19 -92.29 94.89 -15.11
CA THR A 19 -91.12 94.90 -14.22
C THR A 19 -91.25 93.85 -13.12
N ALA A 20 -92.43 93.66 -12.53
CA ALA A 20 -92.66 92.63 -11.52
C ALA A 20 -92.54 91.20 -12.11
N VAL A 21 -93.06 90.97 -13.32
CA VAL A 21 -92.91 89.70 -14.04
C VAL A 21 -91.44 89.46 -14.40
N PHE A 22 -90.72 90.47 -14.89
CA PHE A 22 -89.29 90.36 -15.18
C PHE A 22 -88.47 90.05 -13.92
N LEU A 23 -88.73 90.76 -12.82
CA LEU A 23 -88.04 90.55 -11.54
C LEU A 23 -88.32 89.18 -10.92
N PHE A 24 -89.47 88.56 -11.20
CA PHE A 24 -89.80 87.24 -10.66
C PHE A 24 -89.39 86.09 -11.60
N VAL A 25 -89.56 86.25 -12.92
CA VAL A 25 -89.30 85.20 -13.90
C VAL A 25 -87.82 85.12 -14.29
N CYS A 26 -87.11 86.25 -14.42
CA CYS A 26 -85.70 86.22 -14.81
C CYS A 26 -84.77 85.51 -13.82
N PRO A 27 -84.89 85.69 -12.49
CA PRO A 27 -84.08 84.92 -11.53
C PRO A 27 -84.34 83.42 -11.59
N LEU A 28 -85.58 82.99 -11.85
CA LEU A 28 -85.91 81.57 -12.01
C LEU A 28 -85.26 80.97 -13.25
N ILE A 29 -85.32 81.67 -14.40
CA ILE A 29 -84.63 81.23 -15.63
C ILE A 29 -83.11 81.22 -15.42
N PHE A 30 -82.56 82.25 -14.78
CA PHE A 30 -81.13 82.35 -14.50
C PHE A 30 -80.65 81.22 -13.57
N MET A 31 -81.39 80.91 -12.49
CA MET A 31 -81.09 79.77 -11.62
C MET A 31 -81.18 78.44 -12.36
N GLY A 32 -82.13 78.29 -13.29
CA GLY A 32 -82.20 77.12 -14.17
C GLY A 32 -80.95 76.96 -15.04
N ILE A 33 -80.47 78.04 -15.68
CA ILE A 33 -79.25 78.01 -16.50
C ILE A 33 -78.03 77.71 -15.63
N VAL A 34 -77.91 78.35 -14.46
CA VAL A 34 -76.79 78.13 -13.53
C VAL A 34 -76.76 76.69 -13.03
N THR A 35 -77.90 76.12 -12.65
CA THR A 35 -77.99 74.72 -12.18
C THR A 35 -77.67 73.73 -13.29
N MET A 36 -78.19 73.91 -14.52
CA MET A 36 -77.82 73.07 -15.66
C MET A 36 -76.33 73.20 -16.02
N TRP A 37 -75.77 74.41 -15.96
CA TRP A 37 -74.35 74.64 -16.19
C TRP A 37 -73.47 73.97 -15.12
N MET A 38 -73.85 74.06 -13.84
CA MET A 38 -73.18 73.35 -12.75
C MET A 38 -73.24 71.83 -12.96
N LEU A 39 -74.39 71.29 -13.34
CA LEU A 39 -74.55 69.86 -13.62
C LEU A 39 -73.67 69.41 -14.80
N LEU A 40 -73.61 70.19 -15.88
CA LEU A 40 -72.76 69.90 -17.03
C LEU A 40 -71.27 69.92 -16.63
N LYS A 41 -70.84 70.93 -15.88
CA LYS A 41 -69.46 71.01 -15.36
C LYS A 41 -69.10 69.82 -14.49
N GLN A 42 -70.00 69.43 -13.59
CA GLN A 42 -69.81 68.29 -12.71
C GLN A 42 -69.67 66.99 -13.52
N LYS A 43 -70.57 66.76 -14.48
CA LYS A 43 -70.52 65.58 -15.35
C LYS A 43 -69.22 65.49 -16.16
N ILE A 44 -68.77 66.59 -16.75
CA ILE A 44 -67.49 66.65 -17.48
C ILE A 44 -66.31 66.36 -16.53
N SER A 45 -66.34 66.94 -15.33
CA SER A 45 -65.31 66.72 -14.31
C SER A 45 -65.24 65.26 -13.88
N ASP A 46 -66.39 64.61 -13.65
CA ASP A 46 -66.48 63.22 -13.21
C ASP A 46 -66.04 62.25 -14.32
N GLU A 47 -66.45 62.47 -15.57
CA GLU A 47 -66.02 61.68 -16.72
C GLU A 47 -64.51 61.83 -16.97
N LEU A 48 -63.97 63.06 -16.89
CA LEU A 48 -62.53 63.30 -17.03
C LEU A 48 -61.74 62.66 -15.90
N SER A 49 -62.20 62.79 -14.66
CA SER A 49 -61.58 62.15 -13.50
C SER A 49 -61.55 60.63 -13.63
N THR A 50 -62.65 60.02 -14.08
CA THR A 50 -62.75 58.58 -14.35
C THR A 50 -61.79 58.15 -15.46
N CYS A 51 -61.72 58.92 -16.55
CA CYS A 51 -60.79 58.66 -17.64
C CYS A 51 -59.32 58.74 -17.18
N VAL A 52 -58.96 59.78 -16.43
CA VAL A 52 -57.59 59.98 -15.92
C VAL A 52 -57.18 58.88 -14.95
N THR A 53 -58.07 58.48 -14.03
CA THR A 53 -57.81 57.37 -13.08
C THR A 53 -57.64 56.05 -13.80
N LYS A 54 -58.45 55.77 -14.83
CA LYS A 54 -58.30 54.58 -15.68
C LYS A 54 -56.95 54.55 -16.41
N ILE A 55 -56.59 55.64 -17.10
CA ILE A 55 -55.30 55.75 -17.81
C ILE A 55 -54.14 55.58 -16.84
N LYS A 56 -54.22 56.20 -15.65
CA LYS A 56 -53.18 56.08 -14.62
C LYS A 56 -52.99 54.62 -14.18
N HIS A 57 -54.07 53.89 -13.98
CA HIS A 57 -53.99 52.49 -13.58
C HIS A 57 -53.44 51.61 -14.70
N GLU A 58 -53.91 51.79 -15.94
CA GLU A 58 -53.40 51.05 -17.11
C GLU A 58 -51.90 51.27 -17.33
N ILE A 59 -51.43 52.52 -17.22
CA ILE A 59 -49.99 52.83 -17.31
C ILE A 59 -49.21 52.20 -16.15
N ALA A 60 -49.75 52.24 -14.92
CA ALA A 60 -49.08 51.65 -13.77
C ALA A 60 -48.96 50.12 -13.91
N ASP A 61 -50.02 49.46 -14.38
CA ASP A 61 -50.05 48.02 -14.58
C ASP A 61 -49.12 47.59 -15.71
N ASP A 62 -49.13 48.31 -16.84
CA ASP A 62 -48.24 48.04 -17.98
C ASP A 62 -46.76 48.25 -17.60
N LEU A 63 -46.44 49.35 -16.91
CA LEU A 63 -45.08 49.63 -16.45
C LEU A 63 -44.61 48.58 -15.43
N SER A 64 -45.50 48.14 -14.54
CA SER A 64 -45.22 47.07 -13.58
C SER A 64 -44.95 45.75 -14.29
N ALA A 65 -45.82 45.34 -15.22
CA ALA A 65 -45.66 44.11 -15.99
C ALA A 65 -44.37 44.11 -16.82
N HIS A 66 -44.07 45.22 -17.49
CA HIS A 66 -42.84 45.37 -18.27
C HIS A 66 -41.60 45.36 -17.37
N GLY A 67 -41.66 46.02 -16.20
CA GLY A 67 -40.61 46.00 -15.19
C GLY A 67 -40.31 44.57 -14.69
N THR A 68 -41.35 43.80 -14.36
CA THR A 68 -41.21 42.39 -13.98
C THR A 68 -40.62 41.54 -15.11
N LYS A 69 -41.05 41.75 -16.36
CA LYS A 69 -40.51 41.04 -17.52
C LYS A 69 -39.02 41.29 -17.71
N ILE A 70 -38.59 42.56 -17.68
CA ILE A 70 -37.17 42.93 -17.80
C ILE A 70 -36.35 42.29 -16.67
N ALA A 71 -36.84 42.36 -15.42
CA ALA A 71 -36.14 41.79 -14.28
C ALA A 71 -35.92 40.27 -14.46
N ASN A 72 -36.95 39.55 -14.88
CA ASN A 72 -36.88 38.10 -15.10
C ASN A 72 -35.94 37.73 -16.26
N GLU A 73 -36.01 38.46 -17.39
CA GLU A 73 -35.12 38.23 -18.54
C GLU A 73 -33.65 38.51 -18.19
N LEU A 74 -33.39 39.59 -17.44
CA LEU A 74 -32.05 39.94 -16.99
C LEU A 74 -31.50 38.90 -16.01
N ASP A 75 -32.31 38.47 -15.03
CA ASP A 75 -31.92 37.43 -14.07
C ASP A 75 -31.60 36.11 -14.78
N ALA A 76 -32.47 35.64 -15.66
CA ALA A 76 -32.26 34.41 -16.43
C ALA A 76 -30.99 34.47 -17.29
N LYS A 77 -30.76 35.59 -18.00
CA LYS A 77 -29.58 35.79 -18.85
C LYS A 77 -28.29 35.85 -18.05
N ASN A 78 -28.30 36.58 -16.93
CA ASN A 78 -27.15 36.70 -16.05
C ASN A 78 -26.81 35.34 -15.43
N ASN A 79 -27.81 34.65 -14.87
CA ASN A 79 -27.61 33.34 -14.23
C ASN A 79 -27.07 32.31 -15.23
N THR A 80 -27.64 32.23 -16.43
CA THR A 80 -27.16 31.30 -17.47
C THR A 80 -25.73 31.63 -17.91
N THR A 81 -25.44 32.90 -18.22
CA THR A 81 -24.13 33.34 -18.75
C THR A 81 -23.03 33.21 -17.70
N ILE A 82 -23.29 33.67 -16.47
CA ILE A 82 -22.35 33.59 -15.35
C ILE A 82 -22.07 32.13 -15.03
N THR A 83 -23.10 31.29 -14.94
CA THR A 83 -22.94 29.84 -14.66
C THR A 83 -22.07 29.17 -15.73
N ALA A 84 -22.32 29.45 -17.02
CA ALA A 84 -21.51 28.88 -18.10
C ALA A 84 -20.04 29.34 -18.03
N LYS A 85 -19.79 30.63 -17.74
CA LYS A 85 -18.44 31.17 -17.60
C LYS A 85 -17.71 30.56 -16.40
N ILE A 86 -18.37 30.46 -15.24
CA ILE A 86 -17.81 29.83 -14.03
C ILE A 86 -17.46 28.38 -14.31
N LYS A 87 -18.38 27.61 -14.92
CA LYS A 87 -18.15 26.20 -15.25
C LYS A 87 -16.94 26.01 -16.16
N ARG A 88 -16.79 26.87 -17.18
CA ARG A 88 -15.65 26.85 -18.09
C ARG A 88 -14.33 27.15 -17.35
N ILE A 89 -14.29 28.25 -16.59
CA ILE A 89 -13.10 28.64 -15.82
C ILE A 89 -12.69 27.53 -14.84
N LEU A 90 -13.65 26.97 -14.11
CA LEU A 90 -13.39 25.90 -13.16
C LEU A 90 -12.81 24.65 -13.87
N THR A 91 -13.37 24.30 -15.03
CA THR A 91 -12.88 23.17 -15.84
C THR A 91 -11.45 23.40 -16.31
N ASP A 92 -11.14 24.60 -16.80
CA ASP A 92 -9.80 24.95 -17.29
C ASP A 92 -8.77 24.97 -16.16
N VAL A 93 -9.14 25.55 -15.00
CA VAL A 93 -8.30 25.55 -13.80
C VAL A 93 -8.03 24.12 -13.32
N TYR A 94 -9.06 23.28 -13.25
CA TYR A 94 -8.91 21.89 -12.83
C TYR A 94 -7.97 21.13 -13.77
N LYS A 95 -8.20 21.21 -15.08
CA LYS A 95 -7.33 20.56 -16.08
C LYS A 95 -5.87 21.01 -15.97
N LYS A 96 -5.64 22.33 -15.86
CA LYS A 96 -4.30 22.89 -15.73
C LYS A 96 -3.61 22.41 -14.45
N LEU A 97 -4.32 22.47 -13.31
CA LEU A 97 -3.80 22.04 -12.02
C LEU A 97 -3.47 20.54 -12.02
N THR A 98 -4.34 19.69 -12.57
CA THR A 98 -4.09 18.26 -12.70
C THR A 98 -2.84 17.98 -13.53
N ALA A 99 -2.69 18.62 -14.68
CA ALA A 99 -1.51 18.44 -15.53
C ALA A 99 -0.21 18.89 -14.83
N GLU A 100 -0.25 20.03 -14.14
CA GLU A 100 0.90 20.58 -13.41
C GLU A 100 1.31 19.68 -12.23
N ILE A 101 0.35 19.23 -11.42
CA ILE A 101 0.58 18.32 -10.30
C ILE A 101 1.16 16.99 -10.82
N ASN A 102 0.56 16.39 -11.84
CA ASN A 102 1.02 15.11 -12.38
C ASN A 102 2.46 15.22 -12.91
N THR A 103 2.78 16.30 -13.63
CA THR A 103 4.13 16.53 -14.15
C THR A 103 5.14 16.71 -13.02
N LYS A 104 4.80 17.50 -11.99
CA LYS A 104 5.68 17.75 -10.84
C LYS A 104 5.95 16.48 -10.03
N ILE A 105 4.89 15.69 -9.76
CA ILE A 105 5.02 14.41 -9.06
C ILE A 105 5.88 13.45 -9.87
N SER A 106 5.63 13.31 -11.18
CA SER A 106 6.40 12.41 -12.04
C SER A 106 7.89 12.76 -12.06
N ASN A 107 8.21 14.05 -12.21
CA ASN A 107 9.61 14.49 -12.27
C ASN A 107 10.34 14.30 -10.94
N GLU A 108 9.69 14.65 -9.82
CA GLU A 108 10.27 14.47 -8.47
C GLU A 108 10.49 12.99 -8.15
N LEU A 109 9.50 12.13 -8.42
CA LEU A 109 9.63 10.69 -8.18
C LEU A 109 10.72 10.06 -9.06
N SER A 110 10.79 10.44 -10.33
CA SER A 110 11.84 9.96 -11.23
C SER A 110 13.24 10.38 -10.76
N THR A 111 13.36 11.60 -10.23
CA THR A 111 14.63 12.13 -9.71
C THR A 111 15.06 11.34 -8.47
N ARG A 112 14.18 11.21 -7.48
CA ARG A 112 14.46 10.45 -6.24
C ARG A 112 14.76 8.99 -6.50
N LEU A 113 14.04 8.35 -7.43
CA LEU A 113 14.29 6.96 -7.79
C LEU A 113 15.68 6.79 -8.42
N SER A 114 16.10 7.73 -9.27
CA SER A 114 17.43 7.73 -9.88
C SER A 114 18.54 7.91 -8.83
N GLU A 115 18.33 8.80 -7.85
CA GLU A 115 19.27 9.02 -6.74
C GLU A 115 19.42 7.76 -5.88
N ILE A 116 18.30 7.16 -5.47
CA ILE A 116 18.30 5.92 -4.67
C ILE A 116 18.99 4.78 -5.43
N ASN A 117 18.70 4.62 -6.73
CA ASN A 117 19.32 3.59 -7.55
C ASN A 117 20.85 3.78 -7.65
N THR A 118 21.31 5.02 -7.81
CA THR A 118 22.73 5.34 -7.85
C THR A 118 23.40 5.04 -6.51
N GLU A 119 22.82 5.49 -5.39
CA GLU A 119 23.35 5.25 -4.05
C GLU A 119 23.42 3.75 -3.71
N LEU A 120 22.39 2.99 -4.07
CA LEU A 120 22.35 1.55 -3.83
C LEU A 120 23.43 0.82 -4.65
N ASN A 121 23.57 1.17 -5.93
CA ASN A 121 24.58 0.57 -6.81
C ASN A 121 26.01 0.88 -6.32
N ASP A 122 26.26 2.10 -5.85
CA ASP A 122 27.55 2.49 -5.28
C ASP A 122 27.86 1.70 -4.00
N LYS A 123 26.89 1.57 -3.09
CA LYS A 123 27.04 0.77 -1.85
C LYS A 123 27.28 -0.70 -2.14
N LEU A 124 26.50 -1.28 -3.06
CA LEU A 124 26.65 -2.68 -3.47
C LEU A 124 28.03 -2.92 -4.10
N THR A 125 28.46 -2.03 -4.99
CA THR A 125 29.79 -2.10 -5.62
C THR A 125 30.91 -2.01 -4.57
N ALA A 126 30.76 -1.16 -3.56
CA ALA A 126 31.73 -1.04 -2.47
C ALA A 126 31.80 -2.32 -1.61
N GLU A 127 30.66 -2.92 -1.26
CA GLU A 127 30.61 -4.17 -0.49
C GLU A 127 31.17 -5.36 -1.28
N ILE A 128 30.87 -5.47 -2.58
CA ILE A 128 31.47 -6.50 -3.46
C ILE A 128 33.00 -6.39 -3.45
N LYS A 129 33.54 -5.17 -3.54
CA LYS A 129 35.00 -4.95 -3.45
C LYS A 129 35.57 -5.42 -2.10
N LYS A 130 34.90 -5.15 -0.98
CA LYS A 130 35.33 -5.62 0.35
C LYS A 130 35.29 -7.14 0.48
N ILE A 131 34.27 -7.80 -0.09
CA ILE A 131 34.18 -9.27 -0.11
C ILE A 131 35.33 -9.85 -0.92
N ASN A 132 35.57 -9.36 -2.14
CA ASN A 132 36.67 -9.83 -2.99
C ASN A 132 38.04 -9.68 -2.32
N LEU A 133 38.27 -8.59 -1.58
CA LEU A 133 39.50 -8.40 -0.81
C LEU A 133 39.65 -9.44 0.31
N ARG A 134 38.57 -9.76 1.02
CA ARG A 134 38.57 -10.80 2.07
C ARG A 134 38.81 -12.19 1.47
N ASP A 135 38.14 -12.51 0.36
CA ASP A 135 38.31 -13.79 -0.33
C ASP A 135 39.75 -13.97 -0.83
N ALA A 136 40.36 -12.92 -1.39
CA ALA A 136 41.77 -12.93 -1.78
C ALA A 136 42.70 -13.15 -0.57
N SER A 137 42.40 -12.54 0.58
CA SER A 137 43.15 -12.75 1.82
C SER A 137 43.05 -14.20 2.30
N TYR A 138 41.84 -14.77 2.34
CA TYR A 138 41.64 -16.17 2.74
C TYR A 138 42.30 -17.15 1.78
N ALA A 139 42.24 -16.90 0.47
CA ALA A 139 42.93 -17.72 -0.52
C ALA A 139 44.45 -17.70 -0.31
N SER A 140 45.04 -16.53 -0.02
CA SER A 140 46.47 -16.42 0.30
C SER A 140 46.85 -17.17 1.58
N GLU A 141 46.01 -17.11 2.61
CA GLU A 141 46.24 -17.81 3.88
C GLU A 141 46.13 -19.34 3.71
N ALA A 142 45.13 -19.81 2.97
CA ALA A 142 44.96 -21.22 2.62
C ALA A 142 46.16 -21.74 1.81
N GLN A 143 46.64 -20.99 0.82
CA GLN A 143 47.82 -21.36 0.03
C GLN A 143 49.07 -21.46 0.89
N LYS A 144 49.26 -20.52 1.83
CA LYS A 144 50.38 -20.54 2.78
C LYS A 144 50.34 -21.80 3.66
N LEU A 145 49.17 -22.12 4.22
CA LEU A 145 48.98 -23.31 5.05
C LEU A 145 49.21 -24.61 4.26
N PHE A 146 48.75 -24.67 3.00
CA PHE A 146 49.01 -25.80 2.11
C PHE A 146 50.51 -26.00 1.84
N ASN A 147 51.23 -24.92 1.55
CA ASN A 147 52.68 -24.98 1.32
C ASN A 147 53.46 -25.42 2.57
N ASP A 148 53.05 -24.98 3.76
CA ASP A 148 53.63 -25.43 5.04
C ASP A 148 53.40 -26.93 5.26
N MET A 149 52.18 -27.42 5.05
CA MET A 149 51.87 -28.85 5.16
C MET A 149 52.64 -29.69 4.15
N ALA A 150 52.73 -29.25 2.89
CA ALA A 150 53.50 -29.94 1.86
C ALA A 150 54.98 -30.06 2.25
N THR A 151 55.57 -28.97 2.77
CA THR A 151 56.96 -28.97 3.26
C THR A 151 57.16 -29.95 4.42
N ARG A 152 56.23 -29.96 5.39
CA ARG A 152 56.29 -30.89 6.53
C ARG A 152 56.16 -32.35 6.09
N ILE A 153 55.29 -32.64 5.12
CA ILE A 153 55.12 -34.00 4.56
C ILE A 153 56.41 -34.45 3.88
N ASN A 154 57.03 -33.61 3.05
CA ASN A 154 58.30 -33.94 2.39
C ASN A 154 59.41 -34.26 3.40
N ASN A 155 59.52 -33.46 4.47
CA ASN A 155 60.49 -33.71 5.53
C ASN A 155 60.24 -35.04 6.27
N ILE A 156 58.97 -35.42 6.49
CA ILE A 156 58.61 -36.70 7.10
C ILE A 156 58.95 -37.86 6.16
N GLU A 157 58.64 -37.73 4.87
CA GLU A 157 58.93 -38.73 3.86
C GLU A 157 60.44 -39.00 3.75
N GLU A 158 61.26 -37.95 3.71
CA GLU A 158 62.72 -38.04 3.70
C GLU A 158 63.25 -38.73 4.98
N ALA A 159 62.76 -38.34 6.16
CA ALA A 159 63.15 -38.96 7.42
C ALA A 159 62.77 -40.46 7.47
N CYS A 160 61.59 -40.83 6.97
CA CYS A 160 61.16 -42.22 6.84
C CYS A 160 62.09 -43.00 5.89
N TYR A 161 62.40 -42.45 4.72
CA TYR A 161 63.30 -43.08 3.75
C TYR A 161 64.68 -43.38 4.36
N ASN A 162 65.24 -42.40 5.07
CA ASN A 162 66.53 -42.54 5.77
C ASN A 162 66.49 -43.62 6.86
N ASN A 163 65.41 -43.69 7.65
CA ASN A 163 65.24 -44.72 8.67
C ASN A 163 65.12 -46.13 8.06
N PHE A 164 64.36 -46.28 6.97
CA PHE A 164 64.25 -47.56 6.25
C PHE A 164 65.59 -48.00 5.66
N ALA A 165 66.38 -47.08 5.11
CA ALA A 165 67.73 -47.39 4.63
C ALA A 165 68.64 -47.90 5.76
N LEU A 166 68.57 -47.29 6.95
CA LEU A 166 69.32 -47.72 8.13
C LEU A 166 68.89 -49.10 8.64
N VAL A 167 67.58 -49.37 8.66
CA VAL A 167 67.05 -50.71 8.99
C VAL A 167 67.52 -51.74 7.98
N ASN A 168 67.47 -51.44 6.68
CA ASN A 168 67.92 -52.36 5.63
C ASN A 168 69.41 -52.69 5.77
N ALA A 169 70.26 -51.67 5.99
CA ALA A 169 71.68 -51.86 6.26
C ALA A 169 71.94 -52.72 7.51
N SER A 170 71.13 -52.55 8.56
CA SER A 170 71.22 -53.36 9.78
C SER A 170 70.82 -54.82 9.55
N ILE A 171 69.77 -55.06 8.74
CA ILE A 171 69.35 -56.41 8.33
C ILE A 171 70.45 -57.09 7.51
N GLU A 172 71.03 -56.40 6.53
CA GLU A 172 72.14 -56.93 5.72
C GLU A 172 73.36 -57.28 6.59
N ALA A 173 73.72 -56.42 7.55
CA ALA A 173 74.82 -56.69 8.48
C ALA A 173 74.55 -57.96 9.33
N LEU A 174 73.32 -58.13 9.83
CA LEU A 174 72.91 -59.33 10.58
C LEU A 174 72.95 -60.58 9.71
N GLN A 175 72.45 -60.51 8.47
CA GLN A 175 72.50 -61.62 7.51
C GLN A 175 73.94 -62.04 7.24
N ASN A 176 74.83 -61.07 6.98
CA ASN A 176 76.25 -61.32 6.76
C ASN A 176 76.90 -61.97 8.00
N GLY A 177 76.59 -61.48 9.20
CA GLY A 177 77.06 -62.07 10.46
C GLY A 177 76.60 -63.52 10.65
N LEU A 178 75.34 -63.82 10.33
CA LEU A 178 74.78 -65.17 10.40
C LEU A 178 75.48 -66.12 9.42
N ILE A 179 75.70 -65.69 8.18
CA ILE A 179 76.42 -66.46 7.15
C ILE A 179 77.85 -66.78 7.63
N GLN A 180 78.55 -65.79 8.20
CA GLN A 180 79.89 -66.01 8.75
C GLN A 180 79.89 -67.02 9.90
N HIS A 181 78.96 -66.90 10.85
CA HIS A 181 78.86 -67.83 11.98
C HIS A 181 78.63 -69.26 11.50
N TYR A 182 77.70 -69.48 10.57
CA TYR A 182 77.46 -70.81 9.99
C TYR A 182 78.68 -71.37 9.25
N ALA A 183 79.43 -70.53 8.51
CA ALA A 183 80.66 -70.96 7.85
C ALA A 183 81.73 -71.41 8.87
N ILE A 184 81.85 -70.74 10.01
CA ILE A 184 82.77 -71.11 11.10
C ILE A 184 82.30 -72.40 11.79
N THR A 185 81.02 -72.49 12.16
CA THR A 185 80.45 -73.69 12.80
C THR A 185 80.60 -74.93 11.91
N ARG A 186 80.34 -74.80 10.61
CA ARG A 186 80.51 -75.89 9.63
C ARG A 186 81.97 -76.33 9.48
N ARG A 187 82.93 -75.43 9.65
CA ARG A 187 84.37 -75.76 9.62
C ARG A 187 84.83 -76.53 10.86
N ASN A 188 84.06 -76.47 11.95
CA ASN A 188 84.40 -77.03 13.26
C ASN A 188 83.61 -78.32 13.61
N GLN A 189 82.78 -78.87 12.71
CA GLN A 189 82.09 -80.15 12.93
C GLN A 189 82.83 -81.34 12.28
N PRO A 190 82.96 -82.51 12.96
CA PRO A 190 83.44 -83.75 12.36
C PRO A 190 82.39 -84.36 11.41
N ILE A 191 82.85 -84.99 10.33
CA ILE A 191 82.03 -85.73 9.36
C ILE A 191 81.65 -87.08 9.96
N GLU A 192 80.36 -87.29 10.26
CA GLU A 192 79.74 -88.62 10.28
C GLU A 192 78.37 -88.56 9.59
N ALA A 193 78.16 -89.49 8.66
CA ALA A 193 76.96 -89.65 7.85
C ALA A 193 75.99 -90.62 8.55
N ASP A 194 74.68 -90.33 8.53
CA ASP A 194 73.67 -91.16 7.84
C ASP A 194 72.20 -90.79 8.20
N GLN A 195 71.42 -90.59 7.13
CA GLN A 195 70.05 -91.06 6.78
C GLN A 195 68.81 -90.98 7.72
N GLN A 196 67.73 -90.46 7.09
CA GLN A 196 66.29 -90.88 7.13
C GLN A 196 65.45 -90.51 8.38
N SER A 197 64.14 -90.19 8.36
CA SER A 197 63.05 -90.27 7.37
C SER A 197 61.83 -89.39 7.78
N VAL A 198 60.82 -89.37 6.91
CA VAL A 198 59.58 -88.57 6.79
C VAL A 198 58.41 -89.01 7.70
N SER A 199 57.51 -88.10 8.09
CA SER A 199 56.03 -88.30 8.01
C SER A 199 55.19 -87.04 8.32
N ASN A 200 54.14 -86.85 7.50
CA ASN A 200 53.02 -85.91 7.63
C ASN A 200 52.10 -86.27 8.81
N TYR A 201 51.19 -85.37 9.22
CA TYR A 201 49.70 -85.50 9.26
C TYR A 201 49.06 -84.29 9.97
N SER A 202 47.76 -84.11 9.76
CA SER A 202 47.00 -82.87 9.58
C SER A 202 46.29 -82.25 10.81
N GLU A 203 45.81 -81.02 10.61
CA GLU A 203 44.60 -80.35 11.13
C GLU A 203 44.28 -80.31 12.64
N ALA A 204 44.20 -79.10 13.22
CA ALA A 204 43.04 -78.67 14.02
C ALA A 204 42.98 -77.14 14.23
N SER A 205 41.79 -76.62 13.93
CA SER A 205 41.20 -75.32 14.24
C SER A 205 41.38 -74.87 15.69
N ASN A 206 41.75 -73.59 15.93
CA ASN A 206 41.35 -72.86 17.14
C ASN A 206 41.16 -71.34 16.94
N ARG A 207 39.89 -70.96 17.16
CA ARG A 207 39.28 -69.66 17.52
C ARG A 207 39.97 -69.14 18.81
N SER A 208 40.24 -67.85 19.03
CA SER A 208 39.27 -66.77 19.22
C SER A 208 39.94 -65.39 19.22
N HIS A 209 39.47 -64.47 18.37
CA HIS A 209 39.71 -63.04 18.48
C HIS A 209 38.54 -62.38 19.23
N ILE A 210 38.88 -61.56 20.23
CA ILE A 210 37.95 -60.76 21.03
C ILE A 210 38.23 -59.27 20.74
N SER A 211 37.18 -58.61 20.24
CA SER A 211 36.73 -57.24 20.54
C SER A 211 37.21 -56.01 19.76
N SER A 212 36.16 -55.35 19.20
CA SER A 212 35.91 -53.91 19.06
C SER A 212 36.58 -53.21 17.87
N SER A 213 35.94 -52.41 17.02
CA SER A 213 34.66 -51.66 16.98
C SER A 213 34.60 -51.10 15.54
N GLY A 214 33.51 -51.03 14.79
CA GLY A 214 32.19 -50.48 15.08
C GLY A 214 31.58 -49.98 13.76
N SER A 215 30.25 -49.83 13.78
CA SER A 215 29.45 -49.05 12.82
C SER A 215 29.03 -49.75 11.52
N SER A 216 27.96 -50.52 11.66
CA SER A 216 27.04 -50.93 10.61
C SER A 216 26.35 -49.72 9.96
N SER A 217 26.42 -49.68 8.64
CA SER A 217 25.48 -49.02 7.75
C SER A 217 24.06 -49.52 8.01
N GLY A 218 23.26 -48.67 8.67
CA GLY A 218 21.83 -48.88 8.87
C GLY A 218 21.09 -47.66 8.37
N SER A 219 20.85 -47.61 7.05
CA SER A 219 19.85 -46.74 6.45
C SER A 219 18.49 -47.14 7.03
N SER A 220 18.05 -46.44 8.07
CA SER A 220 16.66 -46.46 8.49
C SER A 220 16.14 -45.04 8.39
N SER A 221 15.29 -44.84 7.39
CA SER A 221 14.38 -43.71 7.31
C SER A 221 13.46 -43.78 8.52
N GLY A 222 13.95 -43.28 9.65
CA GLY A 222 13.20 -43.15 10.88
C GLY A 222 12.12 -42.10 10.64
N SER A 223 10.94 -42.56 10.25
CA SER A 223 9.67 -41.89 10.50
C SER A 223 9.48 -41.79 12.01
N GLY A 224 10.29 -40.96 12.67
CA GLY A 224 10.13 -40.63 14.07
C GLY A 224 8.78 -39.95 14.23
N GLN A 225 7.93 -40.48 15.12
CA GLN A 225 6.74 -39.79 15.56
C GLN A 225 7.11 -38.34 15.88
N LEU A 226 6.62 -37.41 15.06
CA LEU A 226 6.84 -35.98 15.28
C LEU A 226 6.22 -35.64 16.63
N THR A 227 7.05 -35.35 17.63
CA THR A 227 6.56 -34.91 18.93
C THR A 227 5.74 -33.63 18.74
N PHE A 228 4.72 -33.41 19.57
CA PHE A 228 3.90 -32.19 19.51
C PHE A 228 4.76 -30.90 19.50
N THR A 229 5.88 -30.92 20.23
CA THR A 229 6.88 -29.84 20.23
C THR A 229 7.55 -29.65 18.86
N GLY A 230 7.89 -30.75 18.17
CA GLY A 230 8.43 -30.72 16.82
C GLY A 230 7.44 -30.20 15.78
N ILE A 231 6.18 -30.64 15.84
CA ILE A 231 5.11 -30.15 14.95
C ILE A 231 4.90 -28.65 15.14
N SER A 232 4.79 -28.20 16.39
CA SER A 232 4.62 -26.78 16.72
C SER A 232 5.79 -25.92 16.24
N LEU A 233 7.03 -26.40 16.43
CA LEU A 233 8.23 -25.67 15.98
C LEU A 233 8.27 -25.51 14.46
N THR A 234 7.90 -26.56 13.72
CA THR A 234 7.87 -26.54 12.25
C THR A 234 6.84 -25.54 11.74
N VAL A 235 5.59 -25.60 12.24
CA VAL A 235 4.52 -24.66 11.86
C VAL A 235 4.91 -23.23 12.21
N TRP A 236 5.49 -23.00 13.39
CA TRP A 236 5.94 -21.67 13.79
C TRP A 236 7.06 -21.12 12.89
N ASN A 237 8.03 -21.94 12.50
CA ASN A 237 9.11 -21.53 11.60
C ASN A 237 8.55 -21.13 10.22
N GLN A 238 7.66 -21.95 9.65
CA GLN A 238 7.04 -21.67 8.36
C GLN A 238 6.18 -20.40 8.41
N PHE A 239 5.33 -20.30 9.44
CA PHE A 239 4.54 -19.10 9.70
C PHE A 239 5.42 -17.87 9.77
N LYS A 240 6.50 -17.90 10.57
CA LYS A 240 7.38 -16.75 10.75
C LYS A 240 8.06 -16.32 9.46
N GLN A 241 8.55 -17.27 8.66
CA GLN A 241 9.18 -16.97 7.38
C GLN A 241 8.21 -16.28 6.41
N ILE A 242 7.00 -16.82 6.26
CA ILE A 242 5.96 -16.24 5.38
C ILE A 242 5.53 -14.89 5.92
N PHE A 243 5.34 -14.78 7.23
CA PHE A 243 4.94 -13.56 7.91
C PHE A 243 5.95 -12.43 7.68
N ASP A 244 7.23 -12.70 7.94
CA ASP A 244 8.31 -11.72 7.77
C ASP A 244 8.47 -11.30 6.30
N ARG A 245 8.38 -12.26 5.37
CA ARG A 245 8.42 -11.99 3.92
C ARG A 245 7.31 -11.01 3.49
N ILE A 246 6.04 -11.33 3.77
CA ILE A 246 4.90 -10.50 3.37
C ILE A 246 4.96 -9.13 4.06
N LYS A 247 5.34 -9.10 5.34
CA LYS A 247 5.48 -7.86 6.10
C LYS A 247 6.50 -6.92 5.46
N THR A 248 7.65 -7.44 5.04
CA THR A 248 8.69 -6.67 4.35
C THR A 248 8.26 -6.25 2.94
N GLU A 249 7.67 -7.14 2.15
CA GLU A 249 7.21 -6.85 0.78
C GLU A 249 6.13 -5.77 0.72
N LYS A 250 5.18 -5.79 1.67
CA LYS A 250 4.06 -4.84 1.74
C LYS A 250 4.35 -3.64 2.64
N ASN A 251 5.52 -3.59 3.28
CA ASN A 251 5.93 -2.57 4.24
C ASN A 251 4.92 -2.37 5.39
N PHE A 252 4.37 -3.47 5.91
CA PHE A 252 3.40 -3.44 7.01
C PHE A 252 4.08 -3.27 8.36
N THR A 253 3.44 -2.52 9.26
CA THR A 253 3.75 -2.59 10.69
C THR A 253 3.40 -3.97 11.25
N LEU A 254 4.00 -4.37 12.38
CA LEU A 254 3.64 -5.63 13.04
C LEU A 254 2.13 -5.69 13.36
N GLU A 255 1.55 -4.55 13.67
CA GLU A 255 0.15 -4.40 14.05
C GLU A 255 -0.80 -4.66 12.86
N GLU A 256 -0.50 -4.07 11.71
CA GLU A 256 -1.23 -4.26 10.45
C GLU A 256 -1.08 -5.70 9.94
N MET A 257 0.13 -6.26 10.00
CA MET A 257 0.39 -7.63 9.58
C MET A 257 -0.39 -8.64 10.43
N CYS A 258 -0.38 -8.49 11.77
CA CYS A 258 -1.17 -9.34 12.65
C CYS A 258 -2.68 -9.22 12.41
N LEU A 259 -3.16 -8.02 12.02
CA LEU A 259 -4.56 -7.81 11.67
C LEU A 259 -4.91 -8.52 10.36
N MET A 260 -4.07 -8.38 9.33
CA MET A 260 -4.26 -9.01 8.03
C MET A 260 -4.32 -10.53 8.15
N VAL A 261 -3.35 -11.15 8.83
CA VAL A 261 -3.36 -12.61 9.07
C VAL A 261 -4.62 -13.04 9.82
N ALA A 262 -5.05 -12.28 10.82
CA ALA A 262 -6.28 -12.59 11.56
C ALA A 262 -7.54 -12.48 10.70
N MET A 263 -7.58 -11.56 9.73
CA MET A 263 -8.69 -11.44 8.76
C MET A 263 -8.68 -12.60 7.79
N GLU A 264 -7.54 -12.93 7.19
CA GLU A 264 -7.42 -14.05 6.24
C GLU A 264 -7.75 -15.39 6.90
N ILE A 265 -7.31 -15.63 8.14
CA ILE A 265 -7.72 -16.82 8.90
C ILE A 265 -9.24 -16.89 9.09
N ARG A 266 -9.91 -15.74 9.28
CA ARG A 266 -11.38 -15.71 9.41
C ARG A 266 -12.09 -15.97 8.09
N GLU A 267 -11.52 -15.52 6.97
CA GLU A 267 -12.01 -15.84 5.63
C GLU A 267 -11.89 -17.34 5.34
N LEU A 268 -10.84 -18.00 5.85
CA LEU A 268 -10.66 -19.45 5.82
C LEU A 268 -11.55 -20.23 6.82
N GLY A 269 -12.48 -19.55 7.50
CA GLY A 269 -13.40 -20.16 8.47
C GLY A 269 -12.84 -20.34 9.89
N GLY A 270 -11.64 -19.84 10.16
CA GLY A 270 -11.03 -19.82 11.49
C GLY A 270 -11.60 -18.71 12.38
N ASN A 271 -11.36 -18.81 13.69
CA ASN A 271 -11.74 -17.76 14.64
C ASN A 271 -10.54 -17.38 15.51
N ILE A 272 -9.72 -16.47 14.99
CA ILE A 272 -8.54 -15.96 15.67
C ILE A 272 -8.68 -14.46 15.96
N LYS A 273 -8.01 -14.01 17.02
CA LYS A 273 -7.85 -12.58 17.33
C LYS A 273 -6.45 -12.13 16.95
N LYS A 274 -6.30 -10.88 16.52
CA LYS A 274 -5.02 -10.23 16.24
C LYS A 274 -4.00 -10.41 17.37
N THR A 275 -4.42 -10.26 18.64
CA THR A 275 -3.54 -10.44 19.80
C THR A 275 -3.02 -11.87 19.94
N THR A 276 -3.79 -12.87 19.48
CA THR A 276 -3.36 -14.28 19.44
C THR A 276 -2.32 -14.50 18.35
N VAL A 277 -2.50 -13.92 17.16
CA VAL A 277 -1.50 -13.96 16.07
C VAL A 277 -0.18 -13.34 16.53
N GLN A 278 -0.25 -12.16 17.14
CA GLN A 278 0.92 -11.47 17.68
C GLN A 278 1.62 -12.32 18.76
N GLY A 279 0.85 -12.88 19.70
CA GLY A 279 1.39 -13.77 20.73
C GLY A 279 2.03 -15.04 20.14
N PHE A 280 1.51 -15.56 19.03
CA PHE A 280 2.13 -16.69 18.32
C PHE A 280 3.45 -16.30 17.67
N TYR A 281 3.48 -15.17 16.96
CA TYR A 281 4.69 -14.62 16.34
C TYR A 281 5.82 -14.39 17.37
N GLU A 282 5.50 -13.79 18.50
CA GLU A 282 6.45 -13.51 19.59
C GLU A 282 6.76 -14.74 20.46
N ARG A 283 6.12 -15.89 20.20
CA ARG A 283 6.25 -17.14 20.97
C ARG A 283 5.80 -17.04 22.43
N ASN A 284 4.85 -16.15 22.72
CA ASN A 284 4.38 -15.78 24.05
C ASN A 284 3.01 -16.41 24.44
N ILE A 285 2.64 -17.56 23.88
CA ILE A 285 1.33 -18.19 24.20
C ILE A 285 1.41 -19.00 25.50
N LYS A 286 0.70 -18.53 26.53
CA LYS A 286 0.77 -19.06 27.92
C LYS A 286 -0.23 -20.18 28.24
N LYS A 287 -1.11 -20.60 27.32
CA LYS A 287 -2.18 -21.59 27.61
C LYS A 287 -2.14 -22.79 26.67
N LYS A 288 -2.00 -23.99 27.25
CA LYS A 288 -1.82 -25.27 26.55
C LYS A 288 -3.03 -25.67 25.68
N ASP A 289 -4.27 -25.43 26.15
CA ASP A 289 -5.48 -25.86 25.44
C ASP A 289 -5.87 -24.94 24.27
N GLY A 290 -5.59 -23.63 24.38
CA GLY A 290 -5.79 -22.67 23.28
C GLY A 290 -4.68 -22.72 22.23
N TYR A 291 -3.53 -23.31 22.57
CA TYR A 291 -2.37 -23.38 21.70
C TYR A 291 -2.59 -24.33 20.51
N ILE A 292 -3.27 -25.46 20.73
CA ILE A 292 -3.57 -26.44 19.67
C ILE A 292 -4.50 -25.83 18.61
N SER A 293 -5.60 -25.19 19.04
CA SER A 293 -6.52 -24.50 18.12
C SER A 293 -5.85 -23.33 17.39
N THR A 294 -4.92 -22.63 18.04
CA THR A 294 -4.13 -21.56 17.40
C THR A 294 -3.17 -22.14 16.35
N LEU A 295 -2.49 -23.25 16.66
CA LEU A 295 -1.61 -23.94 15.73
C LEU A 295 -2.35 -24.43 14.48
N ASP A 296 -3.55 -24.98 14.65
CA ASP A 296 -4.39 -25.47 13.55
C ASP A 296 -4.83 -24.32 12.63
N GLN A 297 -5.36 -23.23 13.21
CA GLN A 297 -5.77 -22.04 12.46
C GLN A 297 -4.61 -21.35 11.73
N ILE A 298 -3.43 -21.32 12.34
CA ILE A 298 -2.24 -20.76 11.70
C ILE A 298 -1.66 -21.71 10.64
N GLY A 299 -1.74 -23.02 10.88
CA GLY A 299 -1.38 -24.05 9.89
C GLY A 299 -2.19 -23.90 8.61
N LEU A 300 -3.52 -23.75 8.72
CA LEU A 300 -4.41 -23.50 7.59
C LEU A 300 -3.99 -22.27 6.77
N TRP A 301 -3.60 -21.20 7.45
CA TRP A 301 -3.11 -19.99 6.78
C TRP A 301 -1.77 -20.22 6.07
N VAL A 302 -0.82 -20.89 6.73
CA VAL A 302 0.47 -21.26 6.13
C VAL A 302 0.26 -22.10 4.86
N ASP A 303 -0.63 -23.09 4.93
CA ASP A 303 -0.94 -23.96 3.78
C ASP A 303 -1.55 -23.18 2.63
N SER A 304 -2.47 -22.23 2.91
CA SER A 304 -3.05 -21.36 1.88
C SER A 304 -1.98 -20.54 1.13
N LYS A 305 -1.01 -19.96 1.85
CA LYS A 305 0.05 -19.13 1.25
C LYS A 305 1.08 -19.94 0.47
N ASN A 306 1.28 -21.21 0.84
CA ASN A 306 2.14 -22.10 0.07
C ASN A 306 1.47 -22.52 -1.25
N ASN A 307 0.14 -22.72 -1.25
CA ASN A 307 -0.60 -23.09 -2.46
C ASN A 307 -0.76 -21.91 -3.45
N ASP A 308 -0.93 -20.68 -2.97
CA ASP A 308 -0.98 -19.48 -3.83
C ASP A 308 0.33 -19.28 -4.62
N SER A 309 1.48 -19.70 -4.07
CA SER A 309 2.79 -19.59 -4.74
C SER A 309 2.96 -20.50 -5.97
N LEU A 310 2.08 -21.50 -6.14
CA LEU A 310 2.07 -22.41 -7.30
C LEU A 310 1.20 -21.90 -8.44
N ALA A 311 0.23 -21.02 -8.18
CA ALA A 311 -0.64 -20.46 -9.21
C ALA A 311 0.06 -19.38 -10.05
N ASP A 312 1.00 -18.63 -9.46
CA ASP A 312 1.74 -17.53 -10.12
C ASP A 312 2.84 -17.98 -11.09
N ASN A 313 3.11 -19.30 -11.22
CA ASN A 313 4.13 -19.83 -12.13
C ASN A 313 3.54 -20.41 -13.45
N THR A 314 2.27 -20.13 -13.76
CA THR A 314 1.59 -20.67 -14.95
C THR A 314 1.00 -19.61 -15.88
N GLU A 315 1.61 -18.42 -15.96
CA GLU A 315 1.31 -17.43 -17.01
C GLU A 315 2.57 -17.03 -17.80
#